data_AF-A0A1T5M197-F1
#
_entry.id   AF-A0A1T5M197-F1
#
_cell.length_a   1.000
_cell.length_b   1.000
_cell.length_c   1.000
_cell.angle_alpha   90.00
_cell.angle_beta   90.00
_cell.angle_gamma   90.00
#
_symmetry.space_group_name_H-M   'P 1'
#
loop_
_entity.id
_entity.type
_entity.pdbx_description
1 polymer ?
#
loop_
_entity_poly.entity_id
_entity_poly.type
_entity_poly.pdbx_seq_one_letter_code
_entity_poly.pdbx_strand_id
1 'polypeptide(L)'
;MKVCSSESDSMEKEKNILNWLDGKVPVPKVLHYNVFDNKQFMLISEIKGLNAAHYYYTSKPATVDTMLARSLRLIHDIDITCCPFDSRLNIKIGEAKKRVDCGLVDENNFEENYI
;
A
#
# COMPACT_ATOMS: atom_id res chain seq x y z
N MET A 1 -5.19 4.12 -13.98
CA MET A 1 -5.39 2.67 -14.19
C MET A 1 -4.08 1.97 -13.83
N LYS A 2 -4.11 0.99 -12.93
CA LYS A 2 -2.93 0.20 -12.54
C LYS A 2 -2.95 -1.12 -13.30
N VAL A 3 -1.79 -1.55 -13.79
CA VAL A 3 -1.58 -2.83 -14.48
C VAL A 3 -0.44 -3.56 -13.79
N CYS A 4 -0.64 -4.83 -13.45
CA CYS A 4 0.39 -5.68 -12.88
C CYS A 4 0.48 -6.99 -13.65
N SER A 5 1.71 -7.38 -13.98
CA SER A 5 2.07 -8.61 -14.67
C SER A 5 2.92 -9.55 -13.82
N SER A 6 3.24 -9.18 -12.57
CA SER A 6 4.07 -10.01 -11.69
C SER A 6 3.20 -10.94 -10.84
N GLU A 7 3.68 -12.18 -10.65
CA GLU A 7 3.04 -13.17 -9.78
C GLU A 7 3.21 -12.85 -8.29
N SER A 8 4.19 -12.02 -7.93
CA SER A 8 4.55 -11.70 -6.55
C SER A 8 3.69 -10.59 -5.90
N ASP A 9 3.04 -9.74 -6.71
CA ASP A 9 2.19 -8.66 -6.24
C ASP A 9 0.73 -8.89 -6.67
N SER A 10 -0.07 -9.47 -5.76
CA SER A 10 -1.49 -9.66 -6.00
C SER A 10 -2.25 -8.33 -5.86
N MET A 11 -2.68 -7.75 -6.99
CA MET A 11 -3.61 -6.61 -7.00
C MET A 11 -4.98 -6.98 -6.42
N GLU A 12 -5.32 -8.27 -6.32
CA GLU A 12 -6.53 -8.72 -5.62
C GLU A 12 -6.47 -8.39 -4.12
N LYS A 13 -5.32 -8.56 -3.47
CA LYS A 13 -5.12 -8.19 -2.06
C LYS A 13 -5.36 -6.69 -1.86
N GLU A 14 -4.79 -5.86 -2.73
CA GLU A 14 -4.99 -4.40 -2.71
C GLU A 14 -6.46 -4.02 -2.93
N LYS A 15 -7.12 -4.60 -3.93
CA LYS A 15 -8.56 -4.42 -4.19
C LYS A 15 -9.40 -4.74 -2.95
N ASN A 16 -9.11 -5.87 -2.29
CA ASN A 16 -9.83 -6.30 -1.09
C ASN A 16 -9.58 -5.33 0.08
N ILE A 17 -8.36 -4.85 0.28
CA ILE A 17 -8.02 -3.86 1.31
C ILE A 17 -8.76 -2.54 1.07
N LEU A 18 -8.73 -2.02 -0.17
CA LEU A 18 -9.43 -0.80 -0.54
C LEU A 18 -10.93 -0.91 -0.29
N ASN A 19 -11.55 -2.02 -0.70
CA ASN A 19 -12.98 -2.25 -0.46
C ASN A 19 -13.31 -2.39 1.04
N TRP A 20 -12.44 -3.00 1.84
CA TRP A 20 -12.65 -3.11 3.28
C TRP A 20 -12.49 -1.76 3.99
N LEU A 21 -11.57 -0.90 3.54
CA LEU A 21 -11.35 0.43 4.10
C LEU A 21 -12.39 1.46 3.65
N ASP A 22 -13.14 1.19 2.58
CA ASP A 22 -14.22 2.09 2.12
C ASP A 22 -15.24 2.31 3.24
N GLY A 23 -15.55 3.58 3.50
CA GLY A 23 -16.37 4.01 4.64
C GLY A 23 -15.67 4.02 6.01
N LYS A 24 -14.43 3.54 6.14
CA LYS A 24 -13.65 3.62 7.40
C LYS A 24 -12.66 4.78 7.40
N VAL A 25 -11.94 4.97 6.30
CA VAL A 25 -10.98 6.06 6.10
C VAL A 25 -10.98 6.53 4.65
N PRO A 26 -10.45 7.72 4.32
CA PRO A 26 -10.36 8.19 2.95
C PRO A 26 -9.46 7.28 2.10
N VAL A 27 -10.09 6.45 1.27
CA VAL A 27 -9.45 5.60 0.26
C VAL A 27 -10.11 5.83 -1.10
N PRO A 28 -9.41 5.60 -2.22
CA PRO A 28 -10.05 5.63 -3.52
C PRO A 28 -11.04 4.47 -3.67
N LYS A 29 -12.11 4.70 -4.41
CA LYS A 29 -13.09 3.64 -4.73
C LYS A 29 -12.53 2.74 -5.82
N VAL A 30 -12.69 1.43 -5.66
CA VAL A 30 -12.46 0.47 -6.76
C VAL A 30 -13.62 0.56 -7.74
N LEU A 31 -13.37 1.08 -8.93
CA LEU A 31 -14.38 1.23 -9.99
C LEU A 31 -14.47 -0.03 -10.85
N HIS A 32 -13.34 -0.70 -11.09
CA HIS A 32 -13.27 -1.93 -11.85
C HIS A 32 -12.01 -2.73 -11.49
N TYR A 33 -12.12 -4.05 -11.46
CA TYR A 33 -10.99 -4.97 -11.35
C TYR A 33 -11.22 -6.13 -12.33
N ASN A 34 -10.20 -6.48 -13.10
CA ASN A 34 -10.26 -7.59 -14.05
C ASN A 34 -8.91 -8.31 -14.17
N VAL A 35 -8.97 -9.58 -14.54
CA VAL A 35 -7.81 -10.39 -14.90
C VAL A 35 -7.99 -10.84 -16.34
N PHE A 36 -7.03 -10.48 -17.19
CA PHE A 36 -7.04 -10.82 -18.60
C PHE A 36 -5.61 -11.10 -19.07
N ASP A 37 -5.40 -12.19 -19.80
CA ASP A 37 -4.09 -12.57 -20.34
C ASP A 37 -2.96 -12.57 -19.28
N ASN A 38 -3.22 -13.26 -18.16
CA ASN A 38 -2.34 -13.31 -16.98
C ASN A 38 -1.91 -11.94 -16.42
N LYS A 39 -2.65 -10.87 -16.72
CA LYS A 39 -2.43 -9.52 -16.19
C LYS A 39 -3.62 -9.07 -15.36
N GLN A 40 -3.33 -8.36 -14.28
CA GLN A 40 -4.32 -7.76 -13.41
C GLN A 40 -4.48 -6.29 -13.76
N PHE A 41 -5.73 -5.84 -13.89
CA PHE A 41 -6.10 -4.47 -14.20
C PHE A 41 -7.00 -3.94 -13.09
N MET A 42 -6.71 -2.74 -12.57
CA MET A 42 -7.57 -2.07 -11.60
C MET A 42 -7.76 -0.60 -11.96
N LEU A 43 -9.02 -0.20 -12.04
CA LEU A 43 -9.45 1.17 -12.14
C LEU A 43 -9.97 1.63 -10.79
N ILE A 44 -9.45 2.75 -10.32
CA ILE A 44 -9.86 3.38 -9.06
C ILE A 44 -10.26 4.82 -9.31
N SER A 45 -11.05 5.40 -8.40
CA SER A 45 -11.34 6.84 -8.42
C SER A 45 -10.08 7.67 -8.17
N GLU A 46 -10.09 8.92 -8.62
CA GLU A 46 -9.07 9.90 -8.25
C GLU A 46 -9.05 10.11 -6.72
N ILE A 47 -7.85 10.22 -6.16
CA ILE A 47 -7.64 10.74 -4.80
C ILE A 47 -7.42 12.24 -4.96
N LYS A 48 -8.34 13.05 -4.42
CA LYS A 48 -8.25 14.51 -4.50
C LYS A 48 -7.05 15.03 -3.71
N GLY A 49 -6.35 16.00 -4.27
CA GLY A 49 -5.23 16.70 -3.62
C GLY A 49 -3.87 16.30 -4.18
N LEU A 50 -2.82 16.59 -3.42
CA LEU A 50 -1.44 16.32 -3.80
C LEU A 50 -0.87 15.22 -2.88
N ASN A 51 0.04 14.40 -3.42
CA ASN A 51 0.75 13.45 -2.58
C ASN A 51 1.65 14.19 -1.58
N ALA A 52 1.86 13.59 -0.41
CA ALA A 52 2.59 14.24 0.68
C ALA A 52 4.03 14.61 0.29
N ALA A 53 4.70 13.78 -0.52
CA ALA A 53 6.07 14.03 -0.97
C ALA A 53 6.18 15.30 -1.81
N HIS A 54 5.29 15.50 -2.77
CA HIS A 54 5.23 16.71 -3.58
C HIS A 54 4.84 17.93 -2.75
N TYR A 55 3.89 17.76 -1.82
CA TYR A 55 3.46 18.83 -0.94
C TYR A 55 4.58 19.26 0.04
N TYR A 56 5.43 18.32 0.46
CA TYR A 56 6.56 18.58 1.35
C TYR A 56 7.56 19.59 0.76
N TYR A 57 7.87 19.49 -0.53
CA TYR A 57 8.81 20.40 -1.20
C TYR A 57 8.17 21.74 -1.62
N THR A 58 6.85 21.81 -1.70
CA THR A 58 6.13 23.02 -2.17
C THR A 58 5.49 23.82 -1.03
N SER A 59 5.47 23.29 0.19
CA SER A 59 4.85 23.89 1.38
C SER A 59 5.79 23.87 2.58
N LYS A 60 5.29 24.24 3.77
CA LYS A 60 6.07 24.17 5.02
C LYS A 60 6.13 22.71 5.50
N PRO A 61 7.33 22.09 5.64
CA PRO A 61 7.50 20.71 6.10
C PRO A 61 6.68 20.34 7.35
N ALA A 62 6.68 21.20 8.37
CA ALA A 62 5.95 20.97 9.62
C ALA A 62 4.43 20.75 9.44
N THR A 63 3.84 21.33 8.40
CA THR A 63 2.43 21.08 8.06
C THR A 63 2.25 19.64 7.59
N VAL A 64 3.15 19.15 6.73
CA VAL A 64 3.11 17.78 6.21
C VAL A 64 3.30 16.78 7.34
N ASP A 65 4.24 17.03 8.25
CA ASP A 65 4.48 16.17 9.43
C ASP A 65 3.21 16.05 10.28
N THR A 66 2.55 17.18 10.54
CA THR A 66 1.30 17.22 11.30
C THR A 66 0.18 16.45 10.59
N MET A 67 0.08 16.57 9.26
CA MET A 67 -0.90 15.85 8.45
C MET A 67 -0.63 14.34 8.46
N LEU A 68 0.63 13.91 8.28
CA LEU A 68 1.01 12.50 8.33
C LEU A 68 0.73 11.89 9.71
N ALA A 69 1.08 12.59 10.78
CA ALA A 69 0.79 12.15 12.14
C ALA A 69 -0.72 12.00 12.39
N ARG A 70 -1.54 12.91 11.86
CA ARG A 70 -3.01 12.80 11.92
C ARG A 70 -3.53 11.62 11.10
N SER A 71 -3.00 11.40 9.90
CA SER A 71 -3.37 10.28 9.04
C SER A 71 -3.04 8.92 9.68
N LEU A 72 -1.88 8.80 10.33
CA LEU A 72 -1.50 7.59 11.07
C LEU A 72 -2.45 7.33 12.24
N ARG A 73 -2.82 8.36 13.01
CA ARG A 73 -3.82 8.21 14.08
C ARG A 73 -5.16 7.74 13.52
N LEU A 74 -5.63 8.34 12.42
CA LEU A 74 -6.88 7.93 11.76
C LEU A 74 -6.87 6.45 11.35
N ILE A 75 -5.73 5.95 10.85
CA ILE A 75 -5.58 4.53 10.48
C ILE A 75 -5.54 3.64 11.72
N HIS A 76 -4.83 4.05 12.77
CA HIS A 76 -4.71 3.27 14.01
C HIS A 76 -6.01 3.23 14.83
N ASP A 77 -6.91 4.19 14.66
CA ASP A 77 -8.21 4.25 15.32
C ASP A 77 -9.26 3.34 14.66
N ILE A 78 -8.95 2.72 13.52
CA ILE A 78 -9.86 1.78 12.85
C ILE A 78 -10.05 0.53 13.73
N ASP A 79 -11.30 0.15 13.98
CA ASP A 79 -11.60 -1.16 14.59
C ASP A 79 -11.22 -2.30 13.64
N ILE A 80 -10.26 -3.11 14.08
CA ILE A 80 -9.71 -4.24 13.34
C ILE A 80 -10.26 -5.60 13.78
N THR A 81 -11.24 -5.66 14.69
CA THR A 81 -11.83 -6.94 15.18
C THR A 81 -12.32 -7.83 14.05
N CYS A 82 -12.89 -7.23 13.00
CA CYS A 82 -13.36 -7.90 11.78
C CYS A 82 -12.45 -7.63 10.56
N CYS A 83 -11.16 -7.36 10.78
CA CYS A 83 -10.19 -7.20 9.70
C CYS A 83 -9.83 -8.57 9.10
N PRO A 84 -10.07 -8.81 7.80
CA PRO A 84 -9.75 -10.09 7.16
C PRO A 84 -8.26 -10.22 6.79
N PHE A 85 -7.45 -9.20 7.08
CA PHE A 85 -6.04 -9.15 6.69
C PHE A 85 -5.13 -9.29 7.90
N ASP A 86 -4.22 -10.25 7.84
CA ASP A 86 -3.22 -10.47 8.87
C ASP A 86 -1.85 -9.96 8.38
N SER A 87 -1.30 -8.99 9.10
CA SER A 87 0.05 -8.46 8.88
C SER A 87 0.93 -8.58 10.14
N ARG A 88 0.61 -9.53 11.02
CA ARG A 88 1.46 -9.85 12.18
C ARG A 88 2.84 -10.30 11.74
N LEU A 89 3.79 -10.15 12.67
CA LEU A 89 5.21 -10.31 12.42
C LEU A 89 5.56 -11.67 11.78
N ASN A 90 4.98 -12.77 12.27
CA ASN A 90 5.22 -14.11 11.72
C ASN A 90 4.79 -14.23 10.25
N ILE A 91 3.70 -13.59 9.85
CA ILE A 91 3.25 -13.56 8.45
C ILE A 91 4.22 -12.73 7.61
N LYS A 92 4.56 -11.52 8.07
CA LYS A 92 5.45 -10.60 7.33
C LYS A 92 6.87 -11.15 7.17
N ILE A 93 7.43 -11.78 8.19
CA ILE A 93 8.74 -12.45 8.11
C ILE A 93 8.68 -13.61 7.13
N GLY A 94 7.60 -14.40 7.14
CA GLY A 94 7.40 -15.48 6.17
C GLY A 94 7.31 -14.97 4.72
N GLU A 95 6.57 -13.89 4.48
CA GLU A 95 6.51 -13.20 3.17
C GLU A 95 7.90 -12.69 2.74
N ALA A 96 8.65 -12.07 3.66
CA ALA A 96 10.00 -11.57 3.39
C ALA A 96 10.98 -12.69 3.04
N LYS A 97 10.97 -13.80 3.79
CA LYS A 97 11.80 -14.97 3.49
C LYS A 97 11.51 -15.53 2.09
N LYS A 98 10.24 -15.66 1.71
CA LYS A 98 9.87 -16.12 0.35
C LYS A 98 10.45 -15.20 -0.74
N ARG A 99 10.43 -13.89 -0.53
CA ARG A 99 11.01 -12.94 -1.50
C ARG A 99 12.52 -13.14 -1.66
N VAL A 100 13.24 -13.36 -0.56
CA VAL A 100 14.67 -13.69 -0.59
C VAL A 100 14.91 -15.01 -1.32
N ASP A 101 14.21 -16.07 -0.93
CA ASP A 101 14.36 -17.41 -1.52
C ASP A 101 14.03 -17.42 -3.04
N CYS A 102 13.15 -16.52 -3.50
CA CYS A 102 12.79 -16.34 -4.90
C CYS A 102 13.66 -15.33 -5.66
N GLY A 103 14.70 -14.75 -5.04
CA GLY A 103 15.58 -13.77 -5.69
C GLY A 103 14.90 -12.45 -6.05
N LEU A 104 13.82 -12.08 -5.36
CA LEU A 104 13.06 -10.84 -5.58
C LEU A 104 13.62 -9.64 -4.81
N VAL A 105 14.77 -9.80 -4.16
CA VAL A 105 15.46 -8.76 -3.39
C VAL A 105 16.68 -8.33 -4.18
N ASP A 106 16.74 -7.05 -4.56
CA ASP A 106 17.92 -6.46 -5.18
C ASP A 106 18.90 -6.02 -4.10
N GLU A 107 19.90 -6.86 -3.85
CA GLU A 107 20.95 -6.63 -2.85
C GLU A 107 21.84 -5.43 -3.19
N ASN A 108 21.92 -5.04 -4.48
CA ASN A 108 22.71 -3.88 -4.89
C ASN A 108 22.05 -2.55 -4.49
N ASN A 109 20.77 -2.58 -4.12
CA ASN A 109 20.03 -1.43 -3.61
C ASN A 109 20.13 -1.29 -2.08
N PHE A 110 20.94 -2.11 -1.41
CA PHE A 110 21.20 -1.93 0.02
C PHE A 110 22.10 -0.72 0.23
N GLU A 111 21.71 0.15 1.16
CA GLU A 111 22.55 1.28 1.54
C GLU A 111 23.77 0.79 2.32
N GLU A 112 24.98 1.14 1.86
CA GLU A 112 26.26 0.71 2.45
C GLU A 112 26.37 1.02 3.95
N ASN A 113 25.66 2.04 4.45
CA ASN A 113 25.69 2.45 5.87
C ASN A 113 24.89 1.52 6.81
N TYR A 114 24.20 0.51 6.28
CA TYR A 114 23.36 -0.42 7.05
C TYR A 114 23.76 -1.90 6.91
N ILE A 115 24.96 -2.17 6.37
CA ILE A 115 25.54 -3.51 6.19
C ILE A 115 26.61 -3.77 7.25
#